data_AF-A0A2S9FBU1-F1
#
_entry.id   AF-A0A2S9FBU1-F1
#
_cell.length_a   1.000
_cell.length_b   1.000
_cell.length_c   1.000
_cell.angle_alpha   90.00
_cell.angle_beta   90.00
_cell.angle_gamma   90.00
#
_symmetry.space_group_name_H-M   'P 1'
#
loop_
_entity.id
_entity.type
_entity.pdbx_description
1 polymer ?
#
loop_
_entity_poly.entity_id
_entity_poly.type
_entity_poly.pdbx_seq_one_letter_code
_entity_poly.pdbx_strand_id
1 'polypeptide(L)'
;ILRLTLAGVFLVVIVTSSLITRYEWDALEKSISEIVGVLSPAQSNTVYLIYGISILALPFFILIGLIAAKQWKLLGAYAAAGLIAILALSITGNGIAAPRWHFDLTERLDTVLSQFLDDPRWIAMLAAVLTVSGPWLPARWRHWWWALLLAFVPIHLVVSAVVPARSLLGLAVGWFVGALVVLVVGTPALEVPLDGAVRALARRNFRASALRVIRPSGQGPLVMTATGVPSGDTESGLAVVELYGPHQRGGGFLRQFWGKLRLRDSETAPIQTSMRRAVEHRALMALAVGNLGMANTTPIAVAPLERGWTIYAHKPAHGTSLRECAEDTPVARVWDSLGVLHSQQISHGDLRSTEITVVDGTPLFGGFTHAEFGASDAQLHT
;
A
#
# COMPACT_ATOMS: atom_id res chain seq x y z
N ILE A 1 10.89 4.49 4.06
CA ILE A 1 11.27 5.89 4.39
C ILE A 1 10.09 6.65 4.96
N LEU A 2 9.04 6.99 4.18
CA LEU A 2 7.89 7.77 4.69
C LEU A 2 7.28 7.22 6.01
N ARG A 3 7.06 5.90 6.10
CA ARG A 3 6.57 5.25 7.34
C ARG A 3 7.50 5.45 8.53
N LEU A 4 8.82 5.39 8.31
CA LEU A 4 9.81 5.61 9.38
C LEU A 4 9.81 7.08 9.81
N THR A 5 9.71 8.02 8.87
CA THR A 5 9.59 9.44 9.17
C THR A 5 8.35 9.74 10.01
N LEU A 6 7.19 9.20 9.63
CA LEU A 6 5.95 9.35 10.38
C LEU A 6 6.03 8.73 11.78
N ALA A 7 6.59 7.51 11.89
CA ALA A 7 6.80 6.86 13.18
C ALA A 7 7.77 7.66 14.07
N GLY A 8 8.81 8.25 13.48
CA GLY A 8 9.76 9.13 14.18
C GLY A 8 9.10 10.40 14.70
N VAL A 9 8.30 11.08 13.87
CA VAL A 9 7.52 12.26 14.30
C VAL A 9 6.55 11.89 15.41
N PHE A 10 5.82 10.77 15.26
CA PHE A 10 4.90 10.30 16.30
C PHE A 10 5.62 10.01 17.62
N LEU A 11 6.78 9.35 17.57
CA LEU A 11 7.60 9.10 18.76
C LEU A 11 8.06 10.40 19.43
N VAL A 12 8.54 11.38 18.66
CA VAL A 12 8.93 12.70 19.17
C VAL A 12 7.76 13.40 19.85
N VAL A 13 6.57 13.37 19.24
CA VAL A 13 5.35 13.94 19.83
C VAL A 13 5.01 13.26 21.15
N ILE A 14 5.01 11.92 21.21
CA ILE A 14 4.69 11.18 22.43
C ILE A 14 5.70 11.47 23.56
N VAL A 15 6.99 11.47 23.24
CA VAL A 15 8.05 11.77 24.22
C VAL A 15 7.93 13.21 24.71
N THR A 16 7.76 14.18 23.81
CA THR A 16 7.64 15.60 24.16
C THR A 16 6.39 15.86 25.00
N SER A 17 5.23 15.34 24.59
CA SER A 17 3.99 15.43 25.36
C SER A 17 4.13 14.78 26.73
N SER A 18 4.78 13.62 26.84
CA SER A 18 5.02 12.95 28.13
C SER A 18 5.92 13.75 29.06
N LEU A 19 6.90 14.48 28.52
CA LEU A 19 7.78 15.35 29.31
C LEU A 19 7.07 16.62 29.79
N ILE A 20 6.23 17.23 28.93
CA ILE A 20 5.49 18.45 29.25
C ILE A 20 4.38 18.15 30.28
N THR A 21 3.60 17.10 30.04
CA THR A 21 2.41 16.79 30.86
C THR A 21 2.75 16.13 32.19
N ARG A 22 4.02 15.76 32.45
CA ARG A 22 4.45 15.03 33.66
C ARG A 22 3.98 15.69 34.97
N TYR A 23 3.80 17.02 34.98
CA TYR A 23 3.37 17.77 36.17
C TYR A 23 1.85 18.00 36.27
N GLU A 24 1.07 17.73 35.21
CA GLU A 24 -0.37 18.02 35.13
C GLU A 24 -1.26 16.75 35.17
N TRP A 25 -0.66 15.56 35.12
CA TRP A 25 -1.39 14.28 35.07
C TRP A 25 -2.27 14.03 36.29
N ASP A 26 -1.81 14.38 37.50
CA ASP A 26 -2.57 14.17 38.74
C ASP A 26 -3.88 14.98 38.77
N ALA A 27 -3.90 16.15 38.11
CA ALA A 27 -5.07 17.01 38.02
C ALA A 27 -6.08 16.50 36.97
N LEU A 28 -5.58 15.95 35.86
CA LEU A 28 -6.40 15.37 34.80
C LEU A 28 -7.06 14.04 35.24
N GLU A 29 -6.32 13.21 35.99
CA GLU A 29 -6.79 11.91 36.49
C GLU A 29 -7.99 12.07 37.44
N LYS A 30 -7.92 13.04 38.36
CA LYS A 30 -9.06 13.36 39.26
C LYS A 30 -10.28 13.86 38.51
N SER A 31 -10.13 14.77 37.55
CA SER A 31 -11.26 15.38 36.84
C SER A 31 -12.02 14.41 35.92
N ILE A 32 -11.35 13.40 35.36
CA ILE A 32 -12.01 12.47 34.43
C ILE A 32 -12.59 11.26 35.19
N SER A 33 -12.00 10.86 36.33
CA SER A 33 -12.57 9.81 37.18
C SER A 33 -13.96 10.13 37.74
N GLU A 34 -14.32 11.41 37.85
CA GLU A 34 -15.67 11.84 38.28
C GLU A 34 -16.73 11.72 37.17
N ILE A 35 -16.33 11.49 35.91
CA ILE A 35 -17.23 11.59 34.74
C ILE A 35 -17.59 10.22 34.15
N VAL A 36 -16.86 9.13 34.44
CA VAL A 36 -17.06 7.84 33.74
C VAL A 36 -17.18 6.66 34.72
N GLY A 37 -18.42 6.21 34.93
CA GLY A 37 -18.78 4.98 35.62
C GLY A 37 -19.88 4.23 34.86
N VAL A 38 -19.61 3.85 33.61
CA VAL A 38 -20.64 3.31 32.70
C VAL A 38 -20.74 1.78 32.74
N LEU A 39 -19.70 1.06 33.19
CA LEU A 39 -19.67 -0.41 33.24
C LEU A 39 -19.58 -0.93 34.67
N SER A 40 -20.29 -2.03 34.95
CA SER A 40 -20.14 -2.75 36.22
C SER A 40 -18.76 -3.44 36.31
N PRO A 41 -18.21 -3.67 37.51
CA PRO A 41 -16.91 -4.33 37.69
C PRO A 41 -16.81 -5.70 36.99
N ALA A 42 -17.91 -6.47 36.97
CA ALA A 42 -17.96 -7.77 36.29
C ALA A 42 -17.86 -7.65 34.76
N GLN A 43 -18.49 -6.63 34.17
CA GLN A 43 -18.41 -6.38 32.73
C GLN A 43 -17.01 -5.90 32.34
N SER A 44 -16.42 -4.99 33.12
CA SER A 44 -15.04 -4.53 32.92
C SER A 44 -14.05 -5.70 32.95
N ASN A 45 -14.09 -6.52 34.01
CA ASN A 45 -13.22 -7.68 34.14
C ASN A 45 -13.34 -8.65 32.96
N THR A 46 -14.56 -8.88 32.47
CA THR A 46 -14.80 -9.74 31.30
C THR A 46 -14.14 -9.17 30.04
N VAL A 47 -14.27 -7.86 29.82
CA VAL A 47 -13.65 -7.17 28.67
C VAL A 47 -12.12 -7.27 28.74
N TYR A 48 -11.52 -7.00 29.91
CA TYR A 48 -10.07 -7.14 30.10
C TYR A 48 -9.58 -8.56 29.90
N LEU A 49 -10.32 -9.56 30.39
CA LEU A 49 -9.96 -10.96 30.22
C LEU A 49 -9.93 -11.36 28.73
N ILE A 50 -11.02 -11.09 28.01
CA ILE A 50 -11.14 -11.43 26.58
C ILE A 50 -10.08 -10.69 25.77
N TYR A 51 -9.92 -9.40 26.04
CA TYR A 51 -8.93 -8.57 25.37
C TYR A 51 -7.50 -9.01 25.66
N GLY A 52 -7.18 -9.25 26.92
CA GLY A 52 -5.89 -9.73 27.41
C GLY A 52 -5.49 -11.06 26.78
N ILE A 53 -6.40 -12.04 26.73
CA ILE A 53 -6.15 -13.32 26.06
C ILE A 53 -5.90 -13.11 24.56
N SER A 54 -6.73 -12.28 23.92
CA SER A 54 -6.63 -12.03 22.48
C SER A 54 -5.30 -11.38 22.10
N ILE A 55 -4.85 -10.41 22.88
CA ILE A 55 -3.59 -9.70 22.62
C ILE A 55 -2.36 -10.53 22.99
N LEU A 56 -2.47 -11.38 24.02
CA LEU A 56 -1.43 -12.32 24.41
C LEU A 56 -1.20 -13.37 23.31
N ALA A 57 -2.27 -13.84 22.66
CA ALA A 57 -2.19 -14.84 21.60
C ALA A 57 -1.71 -14.26 20.25
N LEU A 58 -1.90 -12.96 20.01
CA LEU A 58 -1.56 -12.28 18.75
C LEU A 58 -0.14 -12.56 18.20
N PRO A 59 0.95 -12.42 18.97
CA PRO A 59 2.30 -12.68 18.45
C PRO A 59 2.48 -14.15 18.05
N PHE A 60 1.88 -15.08 18.78
CA PHE A 60 1.94 -16.51 18.46
C PHE A 60 1.17 -16.84 17.19
N PHE A 61 -0.02 -16.24 16.97
CA PHE A 61 -0.74 -16.41 15.71
C PHE A 61 0.05 -15.90 14.51
N ILE A 62 0.73 -14.75 14.65
CA ILE A 62 1.62 -14.22 13.60
C ILE A 62 2.78 -15.19 13.36
N LEU A 63 3.44 -15.65 14.42
CA LEU A 63 4.57 -16.57 14.35
C LEU A 63 4.20 -17.90 13.67
N ILE A 64 3.10 -18.53 14.10
CA ILE A 64 2.58 -19.77 13.51
C ILE A 64 2.25 -19.55 12.02
N GLY A 65 1.62 -18.43 11.68
CA GLY A 65 1.32 -18.07 10.29
C GLY A 65 2.57 -17.94 9.42
N LEU A 66 3.63 -17.31 9.94
CA LEU A 66 4.92 -17.17 9.25
C LEU A 66 5.63 -18.53 9.04
N ILE A 67 5.59 -19.41 10.05
CA ILE A 67 6.14 -20.77 9.97
C ILE A 67 5.36 -21.60 8.94
N ALA A 68 4.03 -21.58 9.01
CA ALA A 68 3.17 -22.32 8.08
C ALA A 68 3.37 -21.85 6.63
N ALA A 69 3.59 -20.55 6.41
CA ALA A 69 3.92 -19.98 5.11
C ALA A 69 5.38 -20.22 4.68
N LYS A 70 6.21 -20.87 5.50
CA LYS A 70 7.66 -21.13 5.29
C LYS A 70 8.46 -19.88 4.95
N GLN A 71 8.09 -18.73 5.52
CA GLN A 71 8.72 -17.44 5.23
C GLN A 71 9.93 -17.20 6.16
N TRP A 72 10.99 -17.99 6.00
CA TRP A 72 12.17 -17.98 6.90
C TRP A 72 12.84 -16.62 7.06
N LYS A 73 12.95 -15.83 5.97
CA LYS A 73 13.49 -14.47 6.02
C LYS A 73 12.72 -13.57 7.00
N LEU A 74 11.42 -13.81 7.15
CA LEU A 74 10.57 -13.03 8.04
C LEU A 74 10.61 -13.49 9.47
N LEU A 75 10.85 -14.77 9.72
CA LEU A 75 11.04 -15.24 11.08
C LEU A 75 12.24 -14.52 11.71
N GLY A 76 13.31 -14.31 10.95
CA GLY A 76 14.45 -13.49 11.37
C GLY A 76 14.06 -12.03 11.64
N ALA A 77 13.34 -11.37 10.71
CA ALA A 77 12.92 -9.98 10.88
C ALA A 77 11.92 -9.79 12.04
N TYR A 78 11.00 -10.74 12.21
CA TYR A 78 10.03 -10.82 13.30
C TYR A 78 10.75 -10.89 14.65
N ALA A 79 11.68 -11.84 14.79
CA ALA A 79 12.42 -12.06 16.02
C ALA A 79 13.30 -10.85 16.35
N ALA A 80 14.02 -10.31 15.35
CA ALA A 80 14.84 -9.12 15.52
C ALA A 80 14.00 -7.92 15.96
N ALA A 81 12.86 -7.67 15.35
CA ALA A 81 12.01 -6.53 15.69
C ALA A 81 11.41 -6.64 17.09
N GLY A 82 10.92 -7.83 17.47
CA GLY A 82 10.42 -8.06 18.82
C GLY A 82 11.51 -7.85 19.86
N LEU A 83 12.70 -8.43 19.64
CA LEU A 83 13.83 -8.31 20.56
C LEU A 83 14.32 -6.86 20.68
N ILE A 84 14.51 -6.16 19.57
CA ILE A 84 14.96 -4.76 19.56
C ILE A 84 13.93 -3.87 20.27
N ALA A 85 12.63 -4.08 20.05
CA ALA A 85 11.59 -3.30 20.69
C ALA A 85 11.54 -3.50 22.21
N ILE A 86 11.68 -4.74 22.69
CA ILE A 86 11.77 -5.04 24.13
C ILE A 86 13.03 -4.39 24.71
N LEU A 87 14.18 -4.58 24.07
CA LEU A 87 15.46 -4.05 24.56
C LEU A 87 15.46 -2.52 24.60
N ALA A 88 14.89 -1.85 23.60
CA ALA A 88 14.79 -0.40 23.53
C ALA A 88 14.07 0.22 24.74
N LEU A 89 13.12 -0.50 25.35
CA LEU A 89 12.39 -0.07 26.54
C LEU A 89 12.83 -0.79 27.84
N SER A 90 13.82 -1.67 27.73
CA SER A 90 14.42 -2.36 28.89
C SER A 90 15.71 -1.68 29.35
N ILE A 91 16.38 -0.93 28.48
CA ILE A 91 17.59 -0.17 28.81
C ILE A 91 17.18 1.15 29.50
N THR A 92 17.56 1.30 30.77
CA THR A 92 17.34 2.52 31.56
C THR A 92 18.66 3.05 32.09
N GLY A 93 18.68 4.28 32.61
CA GLY A 93 19.90 4.90 33.16
C GLY A 93 20.55 4.11 34.32
N ASN A 94 19.80 3.19 34.95
CA ASN A 94 20.27 2.33 36.04
C ASN A 94 20.58 0.88 35.57
N GLY A 95 20.62 0.62 34.26
CA GLY A 95 20.90 -0.71 33.68
C GLY A 95 19.71 -1.33 32.95
N ILE A 96 19.75 -2.65 32.75
CA ILE A 96 18.68 -3.42 32.09
C ILE A 96 17.60 -3.73 33.13
N ALA A 97 16.45 -3.08 33.01
CA ALA A 97 15.30 -3.38 33.83
C ALA A 97 14.56 -4.60 33.25
N ALA A 98 14.53 -5.72 33.97
CA ALA A 98 13.74 -6.90 33.59
C ALA A 98 12.23 -6.65 33.77
N PRO A 99 11.34 -7.29 33.00
CA PRO A 99 9.90 -7.27 33.27
C PRO A 99 9.62 -7.88 34.65
N ARG A 100 8.77 -7.23 35.45
CA ARG A 100 8.36 -7.74 36.78
C ARG A 100 6.96 -8.32 36.67
N TRP A 101 6.83 -9.42 35.95
CA TRP A 101 5.56 -10.14 35.83
C TRP A 101 5.36 -11.02 37.06
N HIS A 102 4.29 -10.80 37.80
CA HIS A 102 3.92 -11.62 38.94
C HIS A 102 2.94 -12.69 38.46
N PHE A 103 3.39 -13.95 38.47
CA PHE A 103 2.58 -15.10 38.09
C PHE A 103 1.92 -15.74 39.32
N ASP A 104 1.04 -15.00 39.99
CA ASP A 104 0.18 -15.58 41.02
C ASP A 104 -1.20 -15.89 40.42
N LEU A 105 -1.33 -17.11 39.88
CA LEU A 105 -2.59 -17.60 39.28
C LEU A 105 -3.70 -17.79 40.32
N THR A 106 -3.37 -17.70 41.61
CA THR A 106 -4.27 -17.90 42.73
C THR A 106 -5.07 -16.63 43.06
N GLU A 107 -4.53 -15.44 42.79
CA GLU A 107 -5.15 -14.19 43.23
C GLU A 107 -6.19 -13.60 42.26
N ARG A 108 -6.03 -13.73 40.93
CA ARG A 108 -7.06 -13.47 39.89
C ARG A 108 -6.43 -13.36 38.50
N LEU A 109 -6.89 -14.15 37.52
CA LEU A 109 -6.36 -14.15 36.14
C LEU A 109 -6.43 -12.77 35.45
N ASP A 110 -7.41 -11.95 35.82
CA ASP A 110 -7.57 -10.56 35.35
C ASP A 110 -6.38 -9.67 35.73
N THR A 111 -5.77 -9.86 36.89
CA THR A 111 -4.61 -9.07 37.34
C THR A 111 -3.30 -9.43 36.63
N VAL A 112 -3.18 -10.67 36.15
CA VAL A 112 -2.02 -11.11 35.36
C VAL A 112 -2.13 -10.56 33.94
N LEU A 113 -3.33 -10.61 33.34
CA LEU A 113 -3.56 -10.10 31.99
C LEU A 113 -3.48 -8.58 31.89
N SER A 114 -3.89 -7.84 32.93
CA SER A 114 -3.73 -6.39 32.98
C SER A 114 -2.25 -5.96 33.01
N GLN A 115 -1.37 -6.70 33.68
CA GLN A 115 0.07 -6.42 33.69
C GLN A 115 0.67 -6.41 32.28
N PHE A 116 0.24 -7.29 31.38
CA PHE A 116 0.71 -7.30 29.99
C PHE A 116 0.16 -6.14 29.15
N LEU A 117 -1.04 -5.66 29.47
CA LEU A 117 -1.67 -4.53 28.79
C LEU A 117 -1.04 -3.18 29.16
N ASP A 118 -0.55 -3.08 30.39
CA ASP A 118 0.13 -1.90 30.93
C ASP A 118 1.65 -1.93 30.77
N ASP A 119 2.23 -3.05 30.32
CA ASP A 119 3.66 -3.16 30.07
C ASP A 119 4.03 -2.53 28.70
N PRO A 120 4.75 -1.39 28.69
CA PRO A 120 5.12 -0.71 27.46
C PRO A 120 6.02 -1.56 26.56
N ARG A 121 6.78 -2.51 27.11
CA ARG A 121 7.67 -3.40 26.36
C ARG A 121 6.89 -4.42 25.55
N TRP A 122 5.82 -4.95 26.13
CA TRP A 122 4.94 -5.89 25.45
C TRP A 122 4.25 -5.20 24.28
N ILE A 123 3.66 -4.02 24.51
CA ILE A 123 3.03 -3.24 23.45
C ILE A 123 4.03 -2.86 22.35
N ALA A 124 5.26 -2.49 22.72
CA ALA A 124 6.31 -2.21 21.74
C ALA A 124 6.67 -3.44 20.90
N MET A 125 6.83 -4.61 21.53
CA MET A 125 7.08 -5.86 20.83
C MET A 125 5.96 -6.16 19.83
N LEU A 126 4.69 -6.08 20.26
CA LEU A 126 3.53 -6.34 19.42
C LEU A 126 3.45 -5.36 18.25
N ALA A 127 3.61 -4.06 18.51
CA ALA A 127 3.61 -3.04 17.47
C ALA A 127 4.75 -3.26 16.46
N ALA A 128 5.95 -3.61 16.92
CA ALA A 128 7.09 -3.89 16.05
C ALA A 128 6.87 -5.13 15.19
N VAL A 129 6.48 -6.25 15.81
CA VAL A 129 6.17 -7.51 15.15
C VAL A 129 5.03 -7.36 14.14
N LEU A 130 3.96 -6.65 14.50
CA LEU A 130 2.81 -6.42 13.62
C LEU A 130 3.17 -5.48 12.46
N THR A 131 4.05 -4.50 12.70
CA THR A 131 4.59 -3.64 11.65
C THR A 131 5.46 -4.42 10.66
N VAL A 132 6.33 -5.31 11.17
CA VAL A 132 7.22 -6.14 10.35
C VAL A 132 6.47 -7.22 9.62
N SER A 133 5.47 -7.86 10.22
CA SER A 133 4.69 -8.90 9.54
C SER A 133 3.64 -8.31 8.59
N GLY A 134 3.20 -7.06 8.80
CA GLY A 134 2.11 -6.42 8.08
C GLY A 134 2.19 -6.41 6.55
N PRO A 135 3.35 -6.16 5.91
CA PRO A 135 3.48 -6.25 4.46
C PRO A 135 3.33 -7.68 3.88
N TRP A 136 3.48 -8.71 4.71
CA TRP A 136 3.44 -10.13 4.31
C TRP A 136 2.11 -10.82 4.65
N LEU A 137 1.26 -10.16 5.44
CA LEU A 137 -0.05 -10.66 5.83
C LEU A 137 -1.17 -10.14 4.90
N PRO A 138 -2.27 -10.88 4.73
CA PRO A 138 -3.44 -10.37 4.02
C PRO A 138 -3.95 -9.07 4.66
N ALA A 139 -4.32 -8.09 3.83
CA ALA A 139 -4.70 -6.76 4.31
C ALA A 139 -5.81 -6.81 5.37
N ARG A 140 -6.83 -7.66 5.19
CA ARG A 140 -7.94 -7.84 6.15
C ARG A 140 -7.46 -8.16 7.57
N TRP A 141 -6.60 -9.17 7.71
CA TRP A 141 -6.07 -9.63 9.00
C TRP A 141 -5.22 -8.55 9.65
N ARG A 142 -4.39 -7.87 8.85
CA ARG A 142 -3.61 -6.73 9.34
C ARG A 142 -4.49 -5.65 9.96
N HIS A 143 -5.58 -5.25 9.31
CA HIS A 143 -6.47 -4.20 9.88
C HIS A 143 -7.09 -4.65 11.19
N TRP A 144 -7.57 -5.90 11.27
CA TRP A 144 -8.15 -6.45 12.51
C TRP A 144 -7.12 -6.56 13.64
N TRP A 145 -5.90 -6.98 13.35
CA TRP A 145 -4.84 -7.09 14.35
C TRP A 145 -4.34 -5.72 14.83
N TRP A 146 -4.29 -4.73 13.93
CA TRP A 146 -4.03 -3.35 14.34
C TRP A 146 -5.18 -2.77 15.16
N ALA A 147 -6.43 -3.06 14.80
CA ALA A 147 -7.59 -2.64 15.58
C ALA A 147 -7.56 -3.28 16.98
N LEU A 148 -7.23 -4.57 17.08
CA LEU A 148 -7.04 -5.26 18.35
C LEU A 148 -5.90 -4.61 19.15
N LEU A 149 -4.74 -4.38 18.55
CA LEU A 149 -3.64 -3.70 19.23
C LEU A 149 -4.04 -2.29 19.71
N LEU A 150 -4.74 -1.51 18.90
CA LEU A 150 -5.13 -0.14 19.26
C LEU A 150 -6.34 -0.07 20.20
N ALA A 151 -7.07 -1.16 20.38
CA ALA A 151 -8.25 -1.23 21.24
C ALA A 151 -7.92 -0.95 22.73
N PHE A 152 -6.66 -1.06 23.16
CA PHE A 152 -6.30 -0.68 24.53
C PHE A 152 -6.65 0.78 24.82
N VAL A 153 -6.55 1.69 23.83
CA VAL A 153 -6.84 3.11 24.03
C VAL A 153 -8.31 3.33 24.42
N PRO A 154 -9.32 2.94 23.61
CA PRO A 154 -10.71 3.10 24.00
C PRO A 154 -11.09 2.24 25.21
N ILE A 155 -10.51 1.05 25.40
CA ILE A 155 -10.79 0.21 26.59
C ILE A 155 -10.35 0.93 27.87
N HIS A 156 -9.12 1.45 27.92
CA HIS A 156 -8.63 2.18 29.10
C HIS A 156 -9.35 3.52 29.30
N LEU A 157 -9.76 4.19 28.21
CA LEU A 157 -10.56 5.40 28.30
C LEU A 157 -11.95 5.13 28.90
N VAL A 158 -12.59 4.01 28.56
CA VAL A 158 -13.93 3.66 29.07
C VAL A 158 -13.88 3.13 30.50
N VAL A 159 -12.84 2.39 30.86
CA VAL A 159 -12.72 1.76 32.19
C VAL A 159 -12.06 2.69 33.18
N SER A 160 -10.87 3.19 32.85
CA SER A 160 -9.99 3.89 33.78
C SER A 160 -10.00 5.39 33.55
N ALA A 161 -10.69 5.90 32.53
CA ALA A 161 -10.77 7.31 32.17
C ALA A 161 -9.39 7.98 31.92
N VAL A 162 -8.34 7.16 31.78
CA VAL A 162 -6.95 7.59 31.66
C VAL A 162 -6.35 6.94 30.43
N VAL A 163 -5.70 7.75 29.60
CA VAL A 163 -4.95 7.24 28.46
C VAL A 163 -3.62 6.68 28.98
N PRO A 164 -3.28 5.39 28.74
CA PRO A 164 -2.08 4.78 29.29
C PRO A 164 -0.85 5.29 28.54
N ALA A 165 -0.26 6.38 29.04
CA ALA A 165 0.89 7.04 28.44
C ALA A 165 2.09 6.10 28.23
N ARG A 166 2.27 5.14 29.15
CA ARG A 166 3.29 4.08 29.05
C ARG A 166 3.03 3.20 27.82
N SER A 167 1.81 2.68 27.65
CA SER A 167 1.44 1.84 26.51
C SER A 167 1.52 2.60 25.17
N LEU A 168 1.20 3.90 25.16
CA LEU A 168 1.40 4.76 23.98
C LEU A 168 2.88 4.94 23.61
N LEU A 169 3.76 5.12 24.60
CA LEU A 169 5.21 5.14 24.36
C LEU A 169 5.68 3.79 23.79
N GLY A 170 5.19 2.69 24.37
CA GLY A 170 5.39 1.34 23.85
C GLY A 170 5.03 1.22 22.37
N LEU A 171 3.80 1.60 22.04
CA LEU A 171 3.27 1.59 20.68
C LEU A 171 4.14 2.42 19.72
N ALA A 172 4.55 3.63 20.13
CA ALA A 172 5.36 4.53 19.32
C ALA A 172 6.76 3.95 19.04
N VAL A 173 7.45 3.46 20.08
CA VAL A 173 8.77 2.83 19.95
C VAL A 173 8.69 1.57 19.10
N GLY A 174 7.71 0.71 19.36
CA GLY A 174 7.49 -0.50 18.58
C GLY A 174 7.20 -0.21 17.11
N TRP A 175 6.34 0.76 16.82
CA TRP A 175 6.06 1.17 15.45
C TRP A 175 7.31 1.72 14.73
N PHE A 176 8.12 2.52 15.43
CA PHE A 176 9.39 3.03 14.92
C PHE A 176 10.40 1.91 14.63
N VAL A 177 10.63 1.03 15.59
CA VAL A 177 11.53 -0.14 15.45
C VAL A 177 11.06 -1.03 14.30
N GLY A 178 9.76 -1.34 14.23
CA GLY A 178 9.21 -2.13 13.14
C GLY A 178 9.39 -1.46 11.78
N ALA A 179 9.16 -0.14 11.68
CA ALA A 179 9.37 0.60 10.44
C ALA A 179 10.85 0.63 10.02
N LEU A 180 11.78 0.69 10.99
CA LEU A 180 13.21 0.63 10.76
C LEU A 180 13.64 -0.75 10.27
N VAL A 181 13.19 -1.83 10.92
CA VAL A 181 13.48 -3.21 10.50
C VAL A 181 12.93 -3.48 9.10
N VAL A 182 11.71 -3.04 8.79
CA VAL A 182 11.15 -3.13 7.44
C VAL A 182 11.99 -2.37 6.41
N LEU A 183 12.56 -1.22 6.78
CA LEU A 183 13.43 -0.45 5.89
C LEU A 183 14.74 -1.20 5.59
N VAL A 184 15.34 -1.83 6.60
CA VAL A 184 16.62 -2.56 6.46
C VAL A 184 16.43 -3.89 5.74
N VAL A 185 15.40 -4.65 6.08
CA VAL A 185 15.14 -6.00 5.53
C VAL A 185 14.48 -5.95 4.14
N GLY A 186 13.73 -4.87 3.86
CA GLY A 186 12.92 -4.69 2.65
C GLY A 186 11.52 -5.31 2.75
N THR A 187 10.59 -4.88 1.89
CA THR A 187 9.19 -5.37 1.84
C THR A 187 8.98 -6.39 0.71
N PRO A 188 8.05 -7.36 0.85
CA PRO A 188 7.77 -8.39 -0.16
C PRO A 188 7.01 -7.82 -1.35
N ALA A 189 6.41 -6.64 -1.19
CA ALA A 189 5.80 -5.88 -2.24
C ALA A 189 6.81 -5.48 -3.34
N LEU A 190 8.11 -5.62 -3.07
CA LEU A 190 9.19 -5.44 -4.05
C LEU A 190 9.48 -6.72 -4.85
N GLU A 191 9.07 -7.91 -4.38
CA GLU A 191 9.20 -9.14 -5.16
C GLU A 191 8.10 -9.16 -6.23
N VAL A 192 8.54 -9.22 -7.49
CA VAL A 192 7.68 -9.17 -8.67
C VAL A 192 7.08 -10.55 -8.93
N PRO A 193 5.75 -10.73 -8.96
CA PRO A 193 5.11 -12.03 -9.17
C PRO A 193 5.13 -12.45 -10.65
N LEU A 194 6.31 -12.78 -11.18
CA LEU A 194 6.49 -13.17 -12.60
C LEU A 194 5.71 -14.42 -12.98
N ASP A 195 5.65 -15.43 -12.10
CA ASP A 195 4.86 -16.65 -12.35
C ASP A 195 3.36 -16.34 -12.48
N GLY A 196 2.88 -15.38 -11.69
CA GLY A 196 1.52 -14.85 -11.81
C GLY A 196 1.31 -14.15 -13.15
N ALA A 197 2.27 -13.32 -13.58
CA ALA A 197 2.23 -12.61 -14.84
C ALA A 197 2.20 -13.57 -16.05
N VAL A 198 3.08 -14.58 -16.09
CA VAL A 198 3.12 -15.60 -17.15
C VAL A 198 1.81 -16.40 -17.20
N ARG A 199 1.27 -16.80 -16.04
CA ARG A 199 -0.04 -17.48 -15.99
C ARG A 199 -1.18 -16.59 -16.46
N ALA A 200 -1.16 -15.30 -16.15
CA ALA A 200 -2.17 -14.35 -16.60
C ALA A 200 -2.14 -14.17 -18.13
N LEU A 201 -0.95 -14.11 -18.73
CA LEU A 201 -0.76 -14.10 -20.18
C LEU A 201 -1.25 -15.39 -20.84
N ALA A 202 -0.90 -16.55 -20.26
CA ALA A 202 -1.30 -17.85 -20.79
C ALA A 202 -2.82 -18.04 -20.83
N ARG A 203 -3.57 -17.48 -19.86
CA ARG A 203 -5.05 -17.47 -19.85
C ARG A 203 -5.66 -16.66 -21.00
N ARG A 204 -4.88 -15.78 -21.65
CA ARG A 204 -5.26 -15.00 -22.83
C ARG A 204 -4.60 -15.52 -24.10
N ASN A 205 -4.25 -16.81 -24.12
CA ASN A 205 -3.59 -17.50 -25.24
C ASN A 205 -2.21 -16.93 -25.62
N PHE A 206 -1.57 -16.15 -24.73
CA PHE A 206 -0.21 -15.68 -24.92
C PHE A 206 0.75 -16.49 -24.04
N ARG A 207 1.39 -17.51 -24.60
CA ARG A 207 2.40 -18.31 -23.88
C ARG A 207 3.76 -17.64 -23.97
N ALA A 208 4.19 -16.96 -22.91
CA ALA A 208 5.50 -16.31 -22.87
C ALA A 208 6.63 -17.34 -22.68
N SER A 209 7.62 -17.35 -23.57
CA SER A 209 8.85 -18.15 -23.48
C SER A 209 9.96 -17.42 -22.73
N ALA A 210 10.03 -16.09 -22.85
CA ALA A 210 11.00 -15.25 -22.17
C ALA A 210 10.39 -13.91 -21.77
N LEU A 211 10.90 -13.35 -20.68
CA LEU A 211 10.62 -12.00 -20.22
C LEU A 211 11.94 -11.23 -20.12
N ARG A 212 12.04 -10.08 -20.78
CA ARG A 212 13.22 -9.22 -20.72
C ARG A 212 12.82 -7.84 -20.18
N VAL A 213 13.54 -7.36 -19.17
CA VAL A 213 13.29 -6.04 -18.58
C VAL A 213 13.69 -4.96 -19.58
N ILE A 214 12.75 -4.07 -19.91
CA ILE A 214 12.99 -2.83 -20.66
C ILE A 214 13.29 -1.70 -19.68
N ARG A 215 12.47 -1.58 -18.63
CA ARG A 215 12.57 -0.54 -17.62
C ARG A 215 12.35 -1.14 -16.24
N PRO A 216 13.32 -1.06 -15.31
CA PRO A 216 13.14 -1.58 -13.96
C PRO A 216 12.03 -0.82 -13.21
N SER A 217 11.43 -1.49 -12.21
CA SER A 217 10.44 -0.85 -11.32
C SER A 217 11.08 0.35 -10.62
N GLY A 218 10.40 1.50 -10.65
CA GLY A 218 10.84 2.72 -9.99
C GLY A 218 9.66 3.60 -9.60
N GLN A 219 9.64 4.83 -10.09
CA GLN A 219 8.46 5.71 -9.96
C GLN A 219 7.30 5.29 -10.88
N GLY A 220 7.58 4.49 -11.92
CA GLY A 220 6.60 3.92 -12.84
C GLY A 220 6.57 2.39 -12.80
N PRO A 221 5.75 1.75 -13.66
CA PRO A 221 5.66 0.31 -13.72
C PRO A 221 7.00 -0.33 -14.11
N LEU A 222 7.19 -1.57 -13.69
CA LEU A 222 8.19 -2.44 -14.28
C LEU A 222 7.71 -2.79 -15.69
N VAL A 223 8.49 -2.42 -16.71
CA VAL A 223 8.14 -2.68 -18.11
C VAL A 223 9.06 -3.77 -18.66
N MET A 224 8.47 -4.80 -19.24
CA MET A 224 9.17 -5.95 -19.79
C MET A 224 8.64 -6.26 -21.19
N THR A 225 9.48 -6.79 -22.07
CA THR A 225 9.01 -7.49 -23.27
C THR A 225 8.77 -8.95 -22.93
N ALA A 226 7.65 -9.50 -23.39
CA ALA A 226 7.38 -10.93 -23.39
C ALA A 226 7.43 -11.46 -24.82
N THR A 227 8.22 -12.51 -25.05
CA THR A 227 8.27 -13.21 -26.34
C THR A 227 7.32 -14.40 -26.28
N GLY A 228 6.38 -14.48 -27.22
CA GLY A 228 5.45 -15.59 -27.35
C GLY A 228 6.11 -16.82 -27.95
N VAL A 229 5.64 -18.00 -27.58
CA VAL A 229 5.97 -19.25 -28.28
C VAL A 229 5.22 -19.26 -29.62
N PRO A 230 5.91 -19.49 -30.76
CA PRO A 230 5.24 -19.64 -32.04
C PRO A 230 4.26 -20.82 -31.99
N SER A 231 3.04 -20.61 -32.45
CA SER A 231 1.98 -21.63 -32.47
C SER A 231 1.49 -21.81 -33.90
N GLY A 232 1.91 -22.88 -34.56
CA GLY A 232 1.60 -23.13 -35.99
C GLY A 232 2.31 -22.14 -36.92
N ASP A 233 1.65 -21.73 -38.00
CA ASP A 233 2.16 -20.80 -39.03
C ASP A 233 2.19 -19.32 -38.59
N THR A 234 1.90 -19.03 -37.31
CA THR A 234 1.88 -17.66 -36.78
C THR A 234 3.24 -17.30 -36.18
N GLU A 235 3.82 -16.17 -36.62
CA GLU A 235 5.05 -15.61 -36.05
C GLU A 235 5.01 -15.51 -34.52
N SER A 236 6.19 -15.58 -33.90
CA SER A 236 6.35 -15.40 -32.46
C SER A 236 5.86 -14.02 -32.05
N GLY A 237 4.70 -13.95 -31.38
CA GLY A 237 4.11 -12.69 -30.96
C GLY A 237 4.98 -11.97 -29.91
N LEU A 238 5.25 -10.69 -30.11
CA LEU A 238 5.85 -9.82 -29.09
C LEU A 238 4.74 -9.14 -28.27
N ALA A 239 4.95 -9.03 -26.97
CA ALA A 239 4.09 -8.26 -26.07
C ALA A 239 4.94 -7.36 -25.15
N VAL A 240 4.38 -6.21 -24.79
CA VAL A 240 4.88 -5.35 -23.73
C VAL A 240 4.04 -5.61 -22.49
N VAL A 241 4.71 -5.88 -21.37
CA VAL A 241 4.11 -6.21 -20.09
C VAL A 241 4.52 -5.15 -19.07
N GLU A 242 3.54 -4.43 -18.58
CA GLU A 242 3.68 -3.46 -17.50
C GLU A 242 3.16 -4.06 -16.19
N LEU A 243 4.02 -4.13 -15.18
CA LEU A 243 3.69 -4.63 -13.85
C LEU A 243 3.68 -3.47 -12.85
N TYR A 244 2.51 -3.27 -12.25
CA TYR A 244 2.23 -2.21 -11.29
C TYR A 244 2.24 -2.74 -9.86
N GLY A 245 3.14 -2.20 -9.04
CA GLY A 245 3.26 -2.56 -7.63
C GLY A 245 2.25 -1.83 -6.72
N PRO A 246 1.93 -2.36 -5.53
CA PRO A 246 0.92 -1.80 -4.62
C PRO A 246 1.28 -0.41 -4.07
N HIS A 247 2.55 -0.01 -4.14
CA HIS A 247 3.06 1.26 -3.60
C HIS A 247 3.41 2.30 -4.67
N GLN A 248 3.24 1.99 -5.96
CA GLN A 248 3.64 2.89 -7.05
C GLN A 248 2.72 4.11 -7.21
N ARG A 249 1.59 4.19 -6.49
CA ARG A 249 0.67 5.34 -6.55
C ARG A 249 1.06 6.53 -5.66
N GLY A 250 2.03 6.37 -4.76
CA GLY A 250 2.32 7.35 -3.71
C GLY A 250 2.68 8.76 -4.22
N GLY A 251 3.27 8.87 -5.41
CA GLY A 251 3.69 10.16 -5.98
C GLY A 251 2.58 10.97 -6.66
N GLY A 252 1.61 10.29 -7.30
CA GLY A 252 0.53 10.96 -8.06
C GLY A 252 -0.60 11.47 -7.16
N PHE A 253 -0.97 10.70 -6.13
CA PHE A 253 -2.04 11.06 -5.20
C PHE A 253 -1.72 12.35 -4.42
N LEU A 254 -0.49 12.51 -3.93
CA LEU A 254 -0.10 13.71 -3.18
C LEU A 254 -0.14 14.95 -4.07
N ARG A 255 0.31 14.85 -5.33
CA ARG A 255 0.32 15.96 -6.28
C ARG A 255 -1.10 16.38 -6.70
N GLN A 256 -2.00 15.41 -6.92
CA GLN A 256 -3.41 15.68 -7.20
C GLN A 256 -4.17 16.19 -5.98
N PHE A 257 -3.87 15.69 -4.78
CA PHE A 257 -4.43 16.23 -3.53
C PHE A 257 -4.01 17.69 -3.32
N TRP A 258 -2.74 18.02 -3.53
CA TRP A 258 -2.25 19.41 -3.51
C TRP A 258 -2.87 20.28 -4.60
N GLY A 259 -3.17 19.71 -5.78
CA GLY A 259 -3.92 20.39 -6.84
C GLY A 259 -5.35 20.71 -6.45
N LYS A 260 -6.07 19.76 -5.84
CA LYS A 260 -7.44 19.96 -5.31
C LYS A 260 -7.48 20.95 -4.15
N LEU A 261 -6.51 20.90 -3.25
CA LEU A 261 -6.42 21.83 -2.12
C LEU A 261 -6.18 23.28 -2.59
N ARG A 262 -5.56 23.46 -3.77
CA ARG A 262 -5.37 24.77 -4.39
C ARG A 262 -6.60 25.29 -5.16
N LEU A 263 -7.75 24.59 -5.11
CA LEU A 263 -9.04 25.02 -5.70
C LEU A 263 -8.91 25.55 -7.14
N ARG A 264 -8.02 24.94 -7.94
CA ARG A 264 -7.82 25.33 -9.33
C ARG A 264 -8.82 24.52 -10.18
N ASP A 265 -9.71 25.22 -10.87
CA ASP A 265 -10.84 24.71 -11.70
C ASP A 265 -10.43 23.87 -12.94
N SER A 266 -9.35 23.12 -12.89
CA SER A 266 -9.09 22.14 -13.92
C SER A 266 -9.86 20.86 -13.60
N GLU A 267 -10.78 20.49 -14.47
CA GLU A 267 -11.48 19.19 -14.55
C GLU A 267 -10.46 18.05 -14.75
N THR A 268 -9.66 17.79 -13.71
CA THR A 268 -8.70 16.69 -13.68
C THR A 268 -9.45 15.37 -13.63
N ALA A 269 -8.96 14.40 -14.40
CA ALA A 269 -9.56 13.08 -14.49
C ALA A 269 -9.88 12.45 -13.12
N PRO A 270 -10.99 11.68 -13.00
CA PRO A 270 -11.46 11.18 -11.73
C PRO A 270 -10.41 10.31 -11.06
N ILE A 271 -10.28 10.48 -9.74
CA ILE A 271 -9.32 9.72 -8.93
C ILE A 271 -9.73 8.25 -8.97
N GLN A 272 -9.01 7.45 -9.75
CA GLN A 272 -9.16 6.01 -9.71
C GLN A 272 -8.63 5.51 -8.36
N THR A 273 -9.49 5.02 -7.48
CA THR A 273 -9.10 4.63 -6.11
C THR A 273 -8.28 3.34 -6.06
N SER A 274 -8.34 2.51 -7.12
CA SER A 274 -7.64 1.22 -7.23
C SER A 274 -6.70 1.16 -8.43
N MET A 275 -5.49 0.60 -8.26
CA MET A 275 -4.53 0.41 -9.36
C MET A 275 -5.10 -0.54 -10.41
N ARG A 276 -5.81 -1.56 -9.94
CA ARG A 276 -6.61 -2.45 -10.79
C ARG A 276 -7.58 -1.66 -11.67
N ARG A 277 -8.36 -0.75 -11.07
CA ARG A 277 -9.34 0.05 -11.82
C ARG A 277 -8.68 1.00 -12.81
N ALA A 278 -7.54 1.61 -12.47
CA ALA A 278 -6.81 2.47 -13.40
C ALA A 278 -6.22 1.70 -14.59
N VAL A 279 -5.68 0.51 -14.36
CA VAL A 279 -5.18 -0.36 -15.43
C VAL A 279 -6.32 -0.91 -16.29
N GLU A 280 -7.43 -1.32 -15.67
CA GLU A 280 -8.65 -1.74 -16.37
C GLU A 280 -9.19 -0.59 -17.25
N HIS A 281 -9.26 0.63 -16.70
CA HIS A 281 -9.65 1.83 -17.44
C HIS A 281 -8.77 2.07 -18.66
N ARG A 282 -7.44 2.07 -18.49
CA ARG A 282 -6.49 2.22 -19.60
C ARG A 282 -6.70 1.16 -20.68
N ALA A 283 -6.94 -0.10 -20.29
CA ALA A 283 -7.18 -1.18 -21.25
C ALA A 283 -8.52 -1.03 -21.97
N LEU A 284 -9.59 -0.65 -21.27
CA LEU A 284 -10.88 -0.36 -21.88
C LEU A 284 -10.79 0.83 -22.84
N MET A 285 -10.00 1.85 -22.50
CA MET A 285 -9.79 2.99 -23.39
C MET A 285 -9.00 2.62 -24.63
N ALA A 286 -7.94 1.81 -24.50
CA ALA A 286 -7.23 1.27 -25.64
C ALA A 286 -8.14 0.45 -26.56
N LEU A 287 -9.11 -0.30 -26.02
CA LEU A 287 -10.10 -1.02 -26.82
C LEU A 287 -11.13 -0.08 -27.49
N ALA A 288 -11.66 0.90 -26.77
CA ALA A 288 -12.63 1.86 -27.30
C ALA A 288 -12.02 2.71 -28.44
N VAL A 289 -10.81 3.24 -28.22
CA VAL A 289 -10.06 3.97 -29.24
C VAL A 289 -9.61 3.04 -30.38
N GLY A 290 -9.31 1.79 -30.07
CA GLY A 290 -8.99 0.75 -31.06
C GLY A 290 -10.16 0.43 -31.98
N ASN A 291 -11.41 0.46 -31.49
CA ASN A 291 -12.61 0.30 -32.32
C ASN A 291 -12.81 1.44 -33.33
N LEU A 292 -12.21 2.61 -33.07
CA LEU A 292 -12.18 3.73 -34.01
C LEU A 292 -11.01 3.64 -34.99
N GLY A 293 -10.16 2.61 -34.89
CA GLY A 293 -8.93 2.48 -35.65
C GLY A 293 -7.85 3.48 -35.25
N MET A 294 -8.01 4.16 -34.10
CA MET A 294 -7.14 5.27 -33.67
C MET A 294 -6.16 4.87 -32.56
N ALA A 295 -6.15 3.62 -32.10
CA ALA A 295 -5.23 3.15 -31.08
C ALA A 295 -3.96 2.56 -31.71
N ASN A 296 -2.79 2.96 -31.21
CA ASN A 296 -1.52 2.39 -31.63
C ASN A 296 -1.20 1.05 -30.96
N THR A 297 -1.95 0.64 -29.94
CA THR A 297 -1.69 -0.57 -29.17
C THR A 297 -2.95 -1.36 -28.94
N THR A 298 -2.81 -2.68 -28.83
CA THR A 298 -3.93 -3.58 -28.52
C THR A 298 -3.68 -4.30 -27.19
N PRO A 299 -4.54 -4.14 -26.18
CA PRO A 299 -4.44 -4.90 -24.93
C PRO A 299 -4.53 -6.41 -25.17
N ILE A 300 -3.73 -7.16 -24.42
CA ILE A 300 -3.71 -8.63 -24.39
C ILE A 300 -4.32 -9.12 -23.07
N ALA A 301 -3.86 -8.56 -21.94
CA ALA A 301 -4.31 -9.00 -20.62
C ALA A 301 -4.32 -7.86 -19.60
N VAL A 302 -5.35 -7.87 -18.76
CA VAL A 302 -5.38 -7.15 -17.48
C VAL A 302 -5.77 -8.14 -16.40
N ALA A 303 -4.99 -8.19 -15.32
CA ALA A 303 -5.34 -9.04 -14.18
C ALA A 303 -4.72 -8.51 -12.87
N PRO A 304 -5.42 -8.70 -11.74
CA PRO A 304 -4.76 -8.64 -10.45
C PRO A 304 -3.81 -9.83 -10.29
N LEU A 305 -2.65 -9.56 -9.71
CA LEU A 305 -1.66 -10.57 -9.32
C LEU A 305 -1.59 -10.66 -7.79
N GLU A 306 -0.79 -11.60 -7.29
CA GLU A 306 -0.52 -11.73 -5.86
C GLU A 306 0.13 -10.47 -5.28
N ARG A 307 0.05 -10.32 -3.95
CA ARG A 307 0.68 -9.21 -3.20
C ARG A 307 0.26 -7.80 -3.66
N GLY A 308 -0.93 -7.68 -4.27
CA GLY A 308 -1.50 -6.41 -4.70
C GLY A 308 -0.90 -5.84 -5.98
N TRP A 309 -0.15 -6.65 -6.73
CA TRP A 309 0.34 -6.28 -8.05
C TRP A 309 -0.79 -6.32 -9.08
N THR A 310 -0.64 -5.57 -10.18
CA THR A 310 -1.55 -5.62 -11.33
C THR A 310 -0.73 -5.69 -12.61
N ILE A 311 -1.13 -6.57 -13.54
CA ILE A 311 -0.53 -6.67 -14.87
C ILE A 311 -1.37 -5.94 -15.90
N TYR A 312 -0.70 -5.21 -16.77
CA TYR A 312 -1.21 -4.74 -18.06
C TYR A 312 -0.28 -5.27 -19.15
N ALA A 313 -0.79 -6.10 -20.04
CA ALA A 313 -0.04 -6.57 -21.20
C ALA A 313 -0.73 -6.11 -22.47
N HIS A 314 0.06 -5.67 -23.45
CA HIS A 314 -0.43 -5.19 -24.73
C HIS A 314 0.59 -5.51 -25.84
N LYS A 315 0.16 -5.46 -27.10
CA LYS A 315 1.08 -5.54 -28.23
C LYS A 315 2.00 -4.30 -28.26
N PRO A 316 3.21 -4.38 -28.83
CA PRO A 316 4.01 -3.20 -29.12
C PRO A 316 3.20 -2.14 -29.88
N ALA A 317 3.54 -0.87 -29.68
CA ALA A 317 2.91 0.21 -30.43
C ALA A 317 3.19 0.04 -31.92
N HIS A 318 2.17 0.18 -32.76
CA HIS A 318 2.26 0.10 -34.21
C HIS A 318 2.76 1.43 -34.78
N GLY A 319 3.59 1.36 -35.82
CA GLY A 319 4.10 2.53 -36.52
C GLY A 319 5.35 3.17 -35.89
N THR A 320 5.75 4.30 -36.48
CA THR A 320 6.94 5.06 -36.08
C THR A 320 6.54 6.14 -35.07
N SER A 321 7.36 6.41 -34.05
CA SER A 321 7.03 7.45 -33.07
C SER A 321 6.94 8.82 -33.76
N LEU A 322 5.95 9.64 -33.39
CA LEU A 322 5.82 11.01 -33.88
C LEU A 322 7.08 11.84 -33.65
N ARG A 323 7.87 11.51 -32.62
CA ARG A 323 9.16 12.16 -32.36
C ARG A 323 10.18 11.92 -33.48
N GLU A 324 10.13 10.77 -34.13
CA GLU A 324 11.09 10.36 -35.17
C GLU A 324 10.65 10.83 -36.56
N CYS A 325 9.33 10.92 -36.81
CA CYS A 325 8.77 11.37 -38.09
C CYS A 325 8.07 12.74 -38.01
N ALA A 326 8.50 13.60 -37.08
CA ALA A 326 7.88 14.90 -36.83
C ALA A 326 7.93 15.84 -38.05
N GLU A 327 9.02 15.78 -38.83
CA GLU A 327 9.20 16.62 -40.03
C GLU A 327 8.32 16.14 -41.20
N ASP A 328 8.06 14.84 -41.28
CA ASP A 328 7.29 14.22 -42.36
C ASP A 328 5.78 14.18 -42.08
N THR A 329 5.37 14.40 -40.83
CA THR A 329 3.97 14.31 -40.40
C THR A 329 3.37 15.70 -40.17
N PRO A 330 2.46 16.18 -41.04
CA PRO A 330 1.82 17.46 -40.83
C PRO A 330 1.03 17.47 -39.51
N VAL A 331 1.22 18.51 -38.71
CA VAL A 331 0.52 18.68 -37.43
C VAL A 331 -1.01 18.64 -37.59
N ALA A 332 -1.53 19.12 -38.73
CA ALA A 332 -2.95 19.03 -39.07
C ALA A 332 -3.49 17.59 -39.01
N ARG A 333 -2.71 16.59 -39.46
CA ARG A 333 -3.12 15.17 -39.39
C ARG A 333 -3.31 14.67 -37.97
N VAL A 334 -2.50 15.16 -37.03
CA VAL A 334 -2.63 14.79 -35.61
C VAL A 334 -3.92 15.36 -35.05
N TRP A 335 -4.24 16.61 -35.40
CA TRP A 335 -5.51 17.24 -35.03
C TRP A 335 -6.71 16.58 -35.70
N ASP A 336 -6.60 16.13 -36.94
CA ASP A 336 -7.66 15.37 -37.63
C ASP A 336 -7.96 14.06 -36.89
N SER A 337 -6.92 13.27 -36.55
CA SER A 337 -7.07 12.04 -35.76
C SER A 337 -7.65 12.32 -34.37
N LEU A 338 -7.25 13.42 -33.72
CA LEU A 338 -7.81 13.83 -32.44
C LEU A 338 -9.28 14.24 -32.58
N GLY A 339 -9.64 14.92 -33.67
CA GLY A 339 -11.00 15.29 -34.00
C GLY A 339 -11.93 14.07 -34.11
N VAL A 340 -11.43 12.94 -34.61
CA VAL A 340 -12.18 11.67 -34.61
C VAL A 340 -12.47 11.19 -33.18
N LEU A 341 -11.52 11.29 -32.25
CA LEU A 341 -11.77 10.96 -30.84
C LEU A 341 -12.81 11.90 -30.23
N HIS A 342 -12.66 13.20 -30.47
CA HIS A 342 -13.58 14.21 -29.93
C HIS A 342 -15.00 14.05 -30.47
N SER A 343 -15.15 13.62 -31.74
CA SER A 343 -16.46 13.32 -32.34
C SER A 343 -17.22 12.20 -31.62
N GLN A 344 -16.50 11.34 -30.87
CA GLN A 344 -17.06 10.26 -30.05
C GLN A 344 -17.04 10.60 -28.55
N GLN A 345 -16.86 11.89 -28.19
CA GLN A 345 -16.70 12.36 -26.82
C GLN A 345 -15.57 11.66 -26.05
N ILE A 346 -14.45 11.39 -26.71
CA ILE A 346 -13.26 10.81 -26.09
C ILE A 346 -12.18 11.88 -25.96
N SER A 347 -11.75 12.21 -24.75
CA SER A 347 -10.56 13.03 -24.50
C SER A 347 -9.33 12.12 -24.32
N HIS A 348 -8.17 12.53 -24.85
CA HIS A 348 -6.94 11.74 -24.72
C HIS A 348 -6.22 11.98 -23.37
N GLY A 349 -6.20 13.23 -22.91
CA GLY A 349 -5.63 13.64 -21.62
C GLY A 349 -4.09 13.64 -21.51
N ASP A 350 -3.34 13.05 -22.46
CA ASP A 350 -1.87 13.06 -22.46
C ASP A 350 -1.26 13.03 -23.87
N LEU A 351 -1.36 14.14 -24.63
CA LEU A 351 -0.93 14.24 -26.04
C LEU A 351 0.60 14.38 -26.24
N ARG A 352 1.40 13.66 -25.47
CA ARG A 352 2.87 13.66 -25.64
C ARG A 352 3.25 12.94 -26.93
N SER A 353 4.29 13.43 -27.61
CA SER A 353 4.83 12.78 -28.82
C SER A 353 5.36 11.36 -28.58
N THR A 354 5.61 10.96 -27.33
CA THR A 354 5.96 9.58 -26.96
C THR A 354 4.77 8.62 -26.99
N GLU A 355 3.55 9.14 -26.89
CA GLU A 355 2.32 8.34 -26.92
C GLU A 355 1.69 8.30 -28.31
N ILE A 356 2.20 9.07 -29.26
CA ILE A 356 1.68 9.14 -30.63
C ILE A 356 2.64 8.42 -31.57
N THR A 357 2.10 7.54 -32.40
CA THR A 357 2.83 6.89 -33.48
C THR A 357 2.11 7.12 -34.80
N VAL A 358 2.81 6.97 -35.92
CA VAL A 358 2.28 7.20 -37.27
C VAL A 358 2.39 5.92 -38.06
N VAL A 359 1.27 5.47 -38.64
CA VAL A 359 1.18 4.32 -39.53
C VAL A 359 0.61 4.82 -40.86
N ASP A 360 1.35 4.65 -41.96
CA ASP A 360 0.93 5.06 -43.31
C ASP A 360 0.40 6.51 -43.37
N GLY A 361 1.06 7.42 -42.66
CA GLY A 361 0.67 8.84 -42.57
C GLY A 361 -0.52 9.16 -41.66
N THR A 362 -1.08 8.16 -40.98
CA THR A 362 -2.18 8.31 -40.02
C THR A 362 -1.65 8.28 -38.58
N PRO A 363 -1.82 9.36 -37.80
CA PRO A 363 -1.47 9.39 -36.38
C PRO A 363 -2.42 8.50 -35.56
N LEU A 364 -1.83 7.64 -34.74
CA LEU A 364 -2.47 6.74 -33.80
C LEU A 364 -2.01 7.05 -32.36
N PHE A 365 -2.89 6.82 -31.40
CA PHE A 365 -2.72 7.23 -30.01
C PHE A 365 -2.46 6.05 -29.07
N GLY A 366 -1.64 6.28 -28.05
CA GLY A 366 -1.29 5.35 -26.98
C GLY A 366 -1.50 5.97 -25.60
N GLY A 367 -0.85 5.47 -24.55
CA GLY A 367 -0.79 6.22 -23.29
C GLY A 367 -2.12 6.58 -22.60
N PHE A 368 -3.18 5.77 -22.74
CA PHE A 368 -4.55 6.07 -22.26
C PHE A 368 -4.78 6.08 -20.74
N THR A 369 -3.79 6.49 -19.96
CA THR A 369 -3.92 6.58 -18.49
C THR A 369 -4.79 7.76 -18.06
N HIS A 370 -4.81 8.83 -18.85
CA HIS A 370 -5.58 10.06 -18.60
C HIS A 370 -6.75 10.26 -19.58
N ALA A 371 -7.00 9.28 -20.45
CA ALA A 371 -8.08 9.36 -21.42
C ALA A 371 -9.45 9.18 -20.75
N GLU A 372 -10.49 9.85 -21.26
CA GLU A 372 -11.85 9.71 -20.76
C GLU A 372 -12.84 9.46 -21.89
N PHE A 373 -13.85 8.65 -21.58
CA PHE A 373 -14.98 8.39 -22.45
C PHE A 373 -16.20 9.15 -21.92
N GLY A 374 -16.89 9.90 -22.77
CA GLY A 374 -17.94 10.83 -22.36
C GLY A 374 -17.40 12.11 -21.74
N ALA A 375 -16.27 12.61 -22.26
CA ALA A 375 -15.61 13.82 -21.79
C ALA A 375 -16.50 15.06 -21.96
N SER A 376 -16.41 16.01 -21.03
CA SER A 376 -17.07 17.31 -21.12
C SER A 376 -16.47 18.16 -22.25
N ASP A 377 -17.18 19.19 -22.70
CA ASP A 377 -16.63 20.13 -23.69
C ASP A 377 -15.33 20.78 -23.18
N ALA A 378 -15.24 21.09 -21.89
CA ALA A 378 -14.04 21.66 -21.30
C ALA A 378 -12.84 20.69 -21.40
N GLN A 379 -13.07 19.40 -21.19
CA GLN A 379 -12.04 18.35 -21.30
C GLN A 379 -11.64 18.05 -22.75
N LEU A 380 -12.54 18.26 -23.72
CA LEU A 380 -12.22 18.15 -25.14
C LEU A 380 -11.43 19.37 -25.67
N HIS A 381 -11.47 20.50 -24.96
CA HIS A 381 -10.75 21.72 -25.33
C HIS A 381 -9.39 21.90 -24.62
N THR A 382 -9.06 21.04 -23.66
CA THR A 382 -7.74 20.94 -22.99
C THR A 382 -6.88 19.85 -23.58
#